data_AF-D7KKG8-F1
#
_entry.id   AF-D7KKG8-F1
#
_cell.length_a   1.000
_cell.length_b   1.000
_cell.length_c   1.000
_cell.angle_alpha   90.00
_cell.angle_beta   90.00
_cell.angle_gamma   90.00
#
_symmetry.space_group_name_H-M   'P 1'
#
loop_
_entity.id
_entity.type
_entity.pdbx_description
1 polymer ?
#
loop_
_entity_poly.entity_id
_entity_poly.type
_entity_poly.pdbx_seq_one_letter_code
_entity_poly.pdbx_strand_id
1 'polypeptide(L)'
;MLDFSKETLKMFCILPCKAKKSSTHTRILSIYKGDRFSVMEQCKRTREIEIWVTKNKIGNGDDGDDVVWIKFMTVSIPNFPLVLNHYSTSYFVDDNIYGKSFVLCCPTKKPKQAWVYIVRGDLYKKIKIDEVVCKFESSVFVPSLITIP
;
A
#
# COMPACT_ATOMS: atom_id res chain seq x y z
N MET A 1 33.26 6.36 12.72
CA MET A 1 32.14 7.31 12.55
C MET A 1 31.91 7.44 11.06
N LEU A 2 30.70 7.15 10.57
CA LEU A 2 30.38 7.34 9.15
C LEU A 2 30.16 8.83 8.90
N ASP A 3 30.85 9.38 7.90
CA ASP A 3 30.72 10.78 7.49
C ASP A 3 29.67 10.88 6.37
N PHE A 4 28.51 11.44 6.71
CA PHE A 4 27.38 11.64 5.79
C PHE A 4 27.36 13.06 5.20
N SER A 5 28.42 13.86 5.37
CA SER A 5 28.47 15.26 4.88
C SER A 5 28.36 15.43 3.36
N LYS A 6 28.52 14.34 2.60
CA LYS A 6 28.41 14.28 1.13
C LYS A 6 27.18 13.51 0.63
N GLU A 7 26.29 13.05 1.50
CA GLU A 7 25.06 12.38 1.05
C GLU A 7 24.14 13.37 0.33
N THR A 8 23.78 13.03 -0.91
CA THR A 8 22.80 13.76 -1.70
C THR A 8 21.48 12.99 -1.69
N LEU A 9 20.42 13.64 -1.23
CA LEU A 9 19.06 13.10 -1.34
C LEU A 9 18.61 13.22 -2.80
N LYS A 10 18.70 12.12 -3.56
CA LYS A 10 18.16 12.04 -4.91
C LYS A 10 16.73 11.53 -4.86
N MET A 11 15.81 12.24 -5.51
CA MET A 11 14.44 11.75 -5.69
C MET A 11 14.51 10.51 -6.59
N PHE A 12 14.09 9.35 -6.06
CA PHE A 12 14.11 8.11 -6.82
C PHE A 12 13.08 8.15 -7.96
N CYS A 13 11.80 8.37 -7.69
CA CYS A 13 10.79 8.47 -8.75
C CYS A 13 9.60 9.35 -8.35
N ILE A 14 8.82 9.75 -9.35
CA ILE A 14 7.56 10.47 -9.16
C ILE A 14 6.41 9.45 -9.06
N LEU A 15 5.54 9.60 -8.07
CA LEU A 15 4.36 8.75 -7.89
C LEU A 15 3.30 9.02 -8.99
N PRO A 16 2.55 8.00 -9.46
CA PRO A 16 1.58 8.09 -10.55
C PRO A 16 0.26 8.79 -10.16
N CYS A 17 0.18 9.28 -8.93
CA CYS A 17 -1.00 9.86 -8.33
C CYS A 17 -1.41 11.17 -9.04
N LYS A 18 -2.61 11.20 -9.63
CA LYS A 18 -3.09 12.31 -10.46
C LYS A 18 -3.44 13.57 -9.67
N ALA A 19 -3.75 13.43 -8.37
CA ALA A 19 -4.21 14.56 -7.58
C ALA A 19 -3.10 15.55 -7.24
N LYS A 20 -3.33 16.85 -7.51
CA LYS A 20 -2.43 17.92 -7.06
C LYS A 20 -2.64 18.16 -5.54
N LYS A 21 -1.54 18.12 -4.78
CA LYS A 21 -1.39 18.48 -3.35
C LYS A 21 -2.42 17.91 -2.34
N SER A 22 -2.00 16.81 -1.69
CA SER A 22 -2.07 16.45 -0.24
C SER A 22 -3.39 16.54 0.56
N SER A 23 -4.20 17.59 0.49
CA SER A 23 -5.29 17.76 1.47
C SER A 23 -6.47 16.83 1.21
N THR A 24 -6.73 16.48 -0.06
CA THR A 24 -7.90 15.70 -0.48
C THR A 24 -7.62 14.21 -0.67
N HIS A 25 -6.36 13.78 -0.62
CA HIS A 25 -5.96 12.40 -0.89
C HIS A 25 -5.05 11.84 0.22
N THR A 26 -5.17 10.55 0.50
CA THR A 26 -4.23 9.81 1.35
C THR A 26 -3.38 8.93 0.45
N ARG A 27 -2.05 8.91 0.63
CA ARG A 27 -1.12 8.10 -0.16
C ARG A 27 -0.29 7.20 0.74
N ILE A 28 -0.13 5.93 0.35
CA ILE A 28 0.70 4.97 1.07
C ILE A 28 1.54 4.19 0.05
N LEU A 29 2.85 4.20 0.23
CA LEU A 29 3.79 3.38 -0.53
C LEU A 29 4.02 2.06 0.21
N SER A 30 4.10 0.95 -0.52
CA SER A 30 4.39 -0.37 0.02
C SER A 30 5.21 -1.21 -0.96
N ILE A 31 5.70 -2.35 -0.50
CA ILE A 31 6.45 -3.31 -1.34
C ILE A 31 5.45 -4.20 -2.08
N TYR A 32 5.73 -4.49 -3.34
CA TYR A 32 4.96 -5.37 -4.21
C TYR A 32 5.86 -6.51 -4.71
N LYS A 33 5.45 -7.76 -4.47
CA LYS A 33 6.19 -8.98 -4.85
C LYS A 33 7.69 -8.97 -4.50
N GLY A 34 8.06 -8.28 -3.42
CA GLY A 34 9.41 -8.25 -2.83
C GLY A 34 10.39 -7.25 -3.46
N ASP A 35 10.29 -6.99 -4.76
CA ASP A 35 11.26 -6.20 -5.52
C ASP A 35 10.65 -5.07 -6.35
N ARG A 36 9.37 -4.76 -6.13
CA ARG A 36 8.62 -3.69 -6.81
C ARG A 36 7.94 -2.79 -5.80
N PHE A 37 7.49 -1.63 -6.24
CA PHE A 37 6.65 -0.76 -5.42
C PHE A 37 5.18 -0.93 -5.75
N SER A 38 4.34 -0.77 -4.74
CA SER A 38 2.93 -0.43 -4.87
C SER A 38 2.68 0.93 -4.24
N VAL A 39 1.75 1.69 -4.81
CA VAL A 39 1.23 2.90 -4.18
C VAL A 39 -0.29 2.90 -4.23
N MET A 40 -0.88 3.16 -3.08
CA MET A 40 -2.32 3.31 -2.90
C MET A 40 -2.63 4.79 -2.68
N GLU A 41 -3.51 5.35 -3.51
CA GLU A 41 -4.08 6.69 -3.32
C GLU A 41 -5.57 6.57 -3.06
N GLN A 42 -6.05 7.16 -1.97
CA GLN A 42 -7.49 7.26 -1.68
C GLN A 42 -7.96 8.71 -1.73
N CYS A 43 -9.03 8.97 -2.48
CA CYS A 43 -9.74 10.24 -2.43
C CYS A 43 -10.58 10.34 -1.16
N LYS A 44 -10.34 11.37 -0.33
CA LYS A 44 -11.06 11.59 0.92
C LYS A 44 -12.53 11.97 0.71
N ARG A 45 -12.90 12.45 -0.50
CA ARG A 45 -14.28 12.82 -0.83
C ARG A 45 -15.09 11.63 -1.35
N THR A 46 -14.58 10.93 -2.36
CA THR A 46 -15.31 9.83 -3.01
C THR A 46 -15.06 8.48 -2.34
N ARG A 47 -14.04 8.36 -1.47
CA ARG A 47 -13.51 7.10 -0.91
C ARG A 47 -12.90 6.15 -1.92
N GLU A 48 -12.90 6.52 -3.20
CA GLU A 48 -12.28 5.75 -4.26
C GLU A 48 -10.79 5.59 -3.97
N ILE A 49 -10.31 4.36 -4.17
CA ILE A 49 -8.90 4.01 -4.05
C ILE A 49 -8.38 3.64 -5.43
N GLU A 50 -7.31 4.29 -5.85
CA GLU A 50 -6.49 3.85 -6.97
C GLU A 50 -5.22 3.18 -6.45
N ILE A 51 -4.92 2.01 -7.00
CA ILE A 51 -3.70 1.27 -6.67
C ILE A 51 -2.87 1.16 -7.94
N TRP A 52 -1.59 1.48 -7.81
CA TRP A 52 -0.60 1.37 -8.87
C TRP A 52 0.55 0.49 -8.40
N VAL A 53 1.17 -0.22 -9.33
CA VAL A 53 2.38 -0.99 -9.07
C VAL A 53 3.44 -0.64 -10.12
N THR A 54 4.72 -0.77 -9.77
CA THR A 54 5.76 -0.65 -10.79
C THR A 54 5.69 -1.85 -11.73
N LYS A 55 5.90 -1.61 -13.02
CA LYS A 55 5.95 -2.66 -14.05
C LYS A 55 7.17 -3.55 -13.80
N ASN A 56 8.33 -2.90 -13.67
CA ASN A 56 9.63 -3.53 -13.54
C ASN A 56 10.08 -3.57 -12.07
N LYS A 57 11.03 -4.48 -11.79
CA LYS A 57 11.76 -4.56 -10.53
C LYS A 57 12.58 -3.29 -10.30
N ILE A 58 12.83 -2.98 -9.04
CA ILE A 58 13.68 -1.87 -8.63
C ILE A 58 15.06 -2.43 -8.31
N GLY A 59 16.06 -2.03 -9.09
CA GLY A 59 17.46 -2.42 -8.88
C GLY A 59 18.29 -1.34 -8.19
N ASN A 60 19.40 -1.76 -7.56
CA ASN A 60 20.37 -0.86 -6.92
C ASN A 60 21.19 0.01 -7.90
N GLY A 61 20.87 -0.01 -9.20
CA GLY A 61 21.48 0.85 -10.23
C GLY A 61 20.46 1.64 -11.05
N ASP A 62 19.16 1.51 -10.75
CA ASP A 62 18.14 2.35 -11.38
C ASP A 62 18.13 3.71 -10.69
N ASP A 63 18.36 4.77 -11.44
CA ASP A 63 18.22 6.15 -10.96
C ASP A 63 16.74 6.56 -10.76
N GLY A 64 15.82 5.63 -11.07
CA GLY A 64 14.38 5.74 -10.91
C GLY A 64 13.68 6.68 -11.91
N ASP A 65 14.44 7.30 -12.81
CA ASP A 65 13.95 8.10 -13.93
C ASP A 65 13.05 7.30 -14.89
N ASP A 66 13.27 5.99 -15.01
CA ASP A 66 12.52 5.07 -15.88
C ASP A 66 11.44 4.24 -15.15
N VAL A 67 11.03 4.65 -13.94
CA VAL A 67 10.00 3.92 -13.19
C VAL A 67 8.64 4.04 -13.88
N VAL A 68 8.25 2.95 -14.54
CA VAL A 68 6.92 2.83 -15.16
C VAL A 68 5.92 2.30 -14.15
N TRP A 69 4.92 3.10 -13.83
CA TRP A 69 3.77 2.71 -13.01
C TRP A 69 2.62 2.21 -13.89
N ILE A 70 2.02 1.08 -13.49
CA ILE A 70 0.83 0.52 -14.13
C ILE A 70 -0.32 0.47 -13.12
N LYS A 71 -1.53 0.76 -13.60
CA LYS A 71 -2.72 0.72 -12.74
C LYS A 71 -3.01 -0.73 -12.37
N PHE A 72 -2.95 -1.03 -11.07
CA PHE A 72 -3.21 -2.35 -10.55
C PHE A 72 -4.71 -2.60 -10.48
N MET A 73 -5.44 -1.78 -9.72
CA MET A 73 -6.90 -1.83 -9.61
C MET A 73 -7.48 -0.50 -9.13
N THR A 74 -8.80 -0.36 -9.25
CA THR A 74 -9.59 0.70 -8.59
C THR A 74 -10.54 0.02 -7.61
N VAL A 75 -10.69 0.59 -6.41
CA VAL A 75 -11.73 0.20 -5.45
C VAL A 75 -12.70 1.36 -5.31
N SER A 76 -13.94 1.17 -5.74
CA SER A 76 -15.01 2.18 -5.66
C SER A 76 -16.23 1.57 -4.96
N ILE A 77 -16.02 1.12 -3.72
CA ILE A 77 -17.05 0.49 -2.90
C ILE A 77 -17.74 1.56 -2.06
N PRO A 78 -19.09 1.67 -2.11
CA PRO A 78 -19.82 2.61 -1.27
C PRO A 78 -19.48 2.44 0.21
N ASN A 79 -19.27 3.55 0.92
CA ASN A 79 -18.96 3.58 2.35
C ASN A 79 -17.66 2.83 2.75
N PHE A 80 -16.73 2.62 1.82
CA PHE A 80 -15.40 2.09 2.17
C PHE A 80 -14.71 3.00 3.20
N PRO A 81 -14.03 2.44 4.22
CA PRO A 81 -13.38 3.23 5.26
C PRO A 81 -12.42 4.27 4.69
N LEU A 82 -12.40 5.44 5.31
CA LEU A 82 -11.34 6.40 5.06
C LEU A 82 -10.04 5.86 5.66
N VAL A 83 -9.07 5.66 4.80
CA VAL A 83 -7.70 5.37 5.18
C VAL A 83 -7.11 6.62 5.82
N LEU A 84 -6.83 6.49 7.11
CA LEU A 84 -6.12 7.50 7.88
C LEU A 84 -4.64 7.34 7.61
N ASN A 85 -3.95 8.47 7.36
CA ASN A 85 -2.49 8.49 7.38
C ASN A 85 -2.03 8.28 8.83
N HIS A 86 -1.82 7.02 9.19
CA HIS A 86 -1.45 6.56 10.51
C HIS A 86 -0.33 5.52 10.34
N TYR A 87 0.64 5.52 11.24
CA TYR A 87 1.80 4.61 11.18
C TYR A 87 1.39 3.12 11.24
N SER A 88 0.24 2.82 11.85
CA SER A 88 -0.36 1.47 11.86
C SER A 88 -1.27 1.18 10.66
N THR A 89 -1.28 2.02 9.63
CA THR A 89 -1.96 1.72 8.39
C THR A 89 -0.99 1.06 7.44
N SER A 90 -1.34 -0.13 6.99
CA SER A 90 -0.57 -0.91 6.03
C SER A 90 -1.50 -1.51 5.01
N TYR A 91 -0.96 -1.81 3.85
CA TYR A 91 -1.71 -2.54 2.86
C TYR A 91 -0.80 -3.44 2.04
N PHE A 92 -1.44 -4.41 1.42
CA PHE A 92 -0.84 -5.38 0.56
C PHE A 92 -1.73 -5.61 -0.66
N VAL A 93 -1.09 -5.87 -1.79
CA VAL A 93 -1.76 -6.17 -3.04
C VAL A 93 -1.11 -7.38 -3.67
N ASP A 94 -1.94 -8.26 -4.22
CA ASP A 94 -1.47 -9.46 -4.89
C ASP A 94 -2.34 -9.79 -6.09
N ASP A 95 -1.69 -10.34 -7.11
CA ASP A 95 -2.29 -10.82 -8.34
C ASP A 95 -1.89 -12.29 -8.48
N ASN A 96 -2.83 -13.15 -8.14
CA ASN A 96 -2.69 -14.60 -8.08
C ASN A 96 -3.81 -15.30 -8.87
N ILE A 97 -3.90 -16.62 -8.75
CA ILE A 97 -4.88 -17.44 -9.49
C ILE A 97 -6.35 -17.06 -9.20
N TYR A 98 -6.63 -16.39 -8.09
CA TYR A 98 -7.97 -15.89 -7.73
C TYR A 98 -8.20 -14.44 -8.19
N GLY A 99 -7.27 -13.89 -8.98
CA GLY A 99 -7.27 -12.52 -9.46
C GLY A 99 -6.63 -11.53 -8.50
N LYS A 100 -6.85 -10.25 -8.79
CA LYS A 100 -6.29 -9.13 -8.02
C LYS A 100 -7.00 -8.99 -6.68
N SER A 101 -6.21 -8.84 -5.64
CA SER A 101 -6.67 -8.63 -4.27
C SER A 101 -5.96 -7.44 -3.64
N PHE A 102 -6.71 -6.74 -2.79
CA PHE A 102 -6.22 -5.65 -1.96
C PHE A 102 -6.58 -5.93 -0.51
N VAL A 103 -5.57 -5.95 0.35
CA VAL A 103 -5.73 -6.14 1.79
C VAL A 103 -5.30 -4.85 2.48
N LEU A 104 -6.19 -4.26 3.26
CA LEU A 104 -5.92 -3.07 4.06
C LEU A 104 -6.02 -3.43 5.53
N CYS A 105 -4.97 -3.15 6.30
CA CYS A 105 -5.03 -3.17 7.73
C CYS A 105 -4.97 -1.73 8.25
N CYS A 106 -5.97 -1.30 9.01
CA CYS A 106 -6.01 0.06 9.51
C CYS A 106 -6.72 0.19 10.86
N PRO A 107 -6.31 1.16 11.71
CA PRO A 107 -7.02 1.49 12.91
C PRO A 107 -8.20 2.43 12.63
N THR A 108 -9.30 2.27 13.37
CA THR A 108 -10.38 3.25 13.46
C THR A 108 -10.20 4.12 14.69
N LYS A 109 -10.57 5.41 14.61
CA LYS A 109 -10.44 6.33 15.75
C LYS A 109 -11.54 6.15 16.80
N LYS A 110 -12.76 5.81 16.38
CA LYS A 110 -13.96 5.71 17.22
C LYS A 110 -14.89 4.59 16.71
N PRO A 111 -15.02 3.47 17.41
CA PRO A 111 -14.17 3.03 18.52
C PRO A 111 -12.71 2.80 18.07
N LYS A 112 -11.77 2.85 19.02
CA LYS A 112 -10.37 2.49 18.79
C LYS A 112 -10.27 0.98 18.58
N GLN A 113 -10.13 0.56 17.32
CA GLN A 113 -10.12 -0.86 16.92
C GLN A 113 -9.24 -1.02 15.68
N ALA A 114 -8.65 -2.20 15.51
CA ALA A 114 -7.94 -2.57 14.30
C ALA A 114 -8.83 -3.45 13.41
N TRP A 115 -8.78 -3.20 12.11
CA TRP A 115 -9.57 -3.92 11.12
C TRP A 115 -8.71 -4.38 9.96
N VAL A 116 -9.06 -5.54 9.42
CA VAL A 116 -8.56 -6.05 8.13
C VAL A 116 -9.70 -5.99 7.12
N TYR A 117 -9.46 -5.36 5.99
CA TYR A 117 -10.34 -5.35 4.84
C TYR A 117 -9.69 -6.15 3.73
N ILE A 118 -10.38 -7.17 3.22
CA ILE A 118 -9.94 -7.98 2.09
C ILE A 118 -10.87 -7.67 0.93
N VAL A 119 -10.35 -7.03 -0.10
CA VAL A 119 -11.10 -6.58 -1.28
C VAL A 119 -10.73 -7.43 -2.48
N ARG A 120 -11.75 -7.89 -3.21
CA ARG A 120 -11.62 -8.59 -4.51
C ARG A 120 -12.74 -8.11 -5.41
N GLY A 121 -12.39 -7.42 -6.50
CA GLY A 121 -13.38 -6.76 -7.36
C GLY A 121 -14.15 -5.68 -6.61
N ASP A 122 -15.48 -5.78 -6.62
CA ASP A 122 -16.44 -4.89 -5.96
C ASP A 122 -16.87 -5.37 -4.56
N LEU A 123 -16.39 -6.53 -4.12
CA LEU A 123 -16.70 -7.12 -2.83
C LEU A 123 -15.57 -6.92 -1.83
N TYR A 124 -15.93 -6.81 -0.55
CA TYR A 124 -14.95 -6.83 0.53
C TYR A 124 -15.44 -7.62 1.75
N LYS A 125 -14.49 -8.25 2.44
CA LYS A 125 -14.68 -8.80 3.78
C LYS A 125 -14.03 -7.87 4.80
N LYS A 126 -14.72 -7.61 5.91
CA LYS A 126 -14.21 -6.82 7.04
C LYS A 126 -14.03 -7.75 8.25
N ILE A 127 -12.84 -7.75 8.83
CA ILE A 127 -12.47 -8.63 9.96
C ILE A 127 -11.94 -7.74 11.08
N LYS A 128 -12.49 -7.88 12.28
CA LYS A 128 -11.98 -7.19 13.48
C LYS A 128 -10.75 -7.95 13.97
N ILE A 129 -9.69 -7.23 14.28
CA ILE A 129 -8.58 -7.81 15.05
C ILE A 129 -8.91 -7.56 16.51
N ASP A 130 -9.35 -8.60 17.21
CA ASP A 130 -9.59 -8.53 18.64
C ASP A 130 -8.27 -8.27 19.39
N GLU A 131 -8.35 -7.68 20.58
CA GLU A 131 -7.21 -7.37 21.47
C GLU A 131 -6.25 -6.25 21.00
N VAL A 132 -6.29 -5.82 19.73
CA VAL A 132 -5.46 -4.71 19.22
C VAL A 132 -6.20 -3.38 19.30
N VAL A 133 -5.84 -2.56 20.30
CA VAL A 133 -6.62 -1.35 20.64
C VAL A 133 -6.34 -0.17 19.70
N CYS A 134 -5.12 0.06 19.20
CA CYS A 134 -4.92 1.25 18.33
C CYS A 134 -3.55 1.38 17.63
N LYS A 135 -2.53 0.63 18.06
CA LYS A 135 -1.20 0.64 17.45
C LYS A 135 -0.79 -0.79 17.17
N PHE A 136 -0.38 -1.04 15.94
CA PHE A 136 0.20 -2.30 15.51
C PHE A 136 1.11 -2.07 14.32
N GLU A 137 1.98 -3.03 14.09
CA GLU A 137 2.70 -3.22 12.85
C GLU A 137 2.13 -4.46 12.18
N SER A 138 2.12 -4.48 10.86
CA SER A 138 1.69 -5.66 10.13
C SER A 138 2.76 -6.02 9.11
N SER A 139 2.98 -7.30 8.93
CA SER A 139 3.87 -7.83 7.91
C SER A 139 3.13 -8.88 7.11
N VAL A 140 3.43 -8.96 5.82
CA VAL A 140 2.93 -10.05 4.98
C VAL A 140 4.07 -11.03 4.77
N PHE A 141 3.84 -12.27 5.18
CA PHE A 141 4.73 -13.38 4.87
C PHE A 141 4.20 -14.09 3.62
N VAL A 142 4.98 -14.04 2.54
CA VAL A 142 4.73 -14.87 1.35
C VAL A 142 5.63 -16.09 1.47
N PRO A 143 5.11 -17.27 1.84
CA PRO A 143 5.93 -18.46 1.99
C PRO A 143 6.58 -18.82 0.66
N SER A 144 7.91 -18.91 0.65
CA SER A 144 8.63 -19.56 -0.43
C SER A 144 8.45 -21.06 -0.26
N LEU A 145 7.75 -21.73 -1.19
CA LEU A 145 7.71 -23.20 -1.26
C LEU A 145 9.04 -23.79 -1.77
N ILE A 146 10.15 -23.17 -1.40
CA ILE A 146 11.48 -23.70 -1.68
C ILE A 146 11.76 -24.67 -0.53
N THR A 147 11.82 -25.96 -0.85
CA THR A 147 12.28 -26.98 0.08
C THR A 147 13.70 -26.62 0.51
N ILE A 148 13.89 -26.29 1.79
CA ILE A 148 15.23 -26.08 2.35
C ILE A 148 15.86 -27.49 2.46
N PRO A 149 17.10 -27.71 1.96
CA PRO A 149 17.80 -28.98 2.06
C PRO A 149 18.02 -29.45 3.51
#